data_AF-A0AAV4P9X4-F1
#
_entry.id   AF-A0AAV4P9X4-F1
#
_cell.length_a   1.000
_cell.length_b   1.000
_cell.length_c   1.000
_cell.angle_alpha   90.00
_cell.angle_beta   90.00
_cell.angle_gamma   90.00
#
_symmetry.space_group_name_H-M   'P 1'
#
loop_
_entity.id
_entity.type
_entity.pdbx_description
1 polymer ?
#
loop_
_entity_poly.entity_id
_entity_poly.type
_entity_poly.pdbx_seq_one_letter_code
_entity_poly.pdbx_strand_id
1 'polypeptide(L)'
;TIEYVKELETANASLKNDISKLKMTLNTQEVIYKKAELQIRADFLNNIEKLSKECNILRKDKESIVIRYANSEKEVIKEKKAQQELEKKMREMIKERDNVISKIKGLTSENNRLASSYESKKNFDKLNADVNSREIRIKWLQNKLKTETSAHQETQSKLDHTMHRLNEMKEEAEQVRKDCQEMIKCYQEAEEIKSVKLDNQLKQKLSELEVQKQEKSDQDQVYHLLRQELEALKKKQRMTMEESNALTLKNSQFGKRKIGGKEKSAASLREVERLRLTNAELQADMNACHIKEGELLKFTEGVTDTNVKLQSAHSLLEIKTQALEDEMATTKKLLTDIQQKHEQLVSEMELVRKEHEEEMQLMAKKLAEKTKNVEKLNTKLDEAENENRVLKRRHIASIKELSRELYECKKRLDNYESTNGIRTESVSLGSRSSSTASLDVVNSNENRMNAVSSSPASLNFSTKKEFSNPPSQGTSSDFPEIDKEMLIERIIKLQKMLARKNDKIDFLEDHIMQLTEIRKKSKCGDLKAV
;
A
#
# COMPACT_ATOMS: atom_id res chain seq x y z
N THR A 1 -14.93 -41.83 -174.48
CA THR A 1 -16.30 -41.47 -174.02
C THR A 1 -16.73 -42.28 -172.81
N ILE A 2 -16.97 -43.59 -172.92
CA ILE A 2 -17.46 -44.43 -171.81
C ILE A 2 -16.54 -44.38 -170.57
N GLU A 3 -15.23 -44.40 -170.78
CA GLU A 3 -14.21 -44.35 -169.73
C GLU A 3 -14.29 -43.06 -168.89
N TYR A 4 -14.33 -41.90 -169.56
CA TYR A 4 -14.55 -40.58 -168.93
C TYR A 4 -15.88 -40.48 -168.17
N VAL A 5 -16.94 -41.18 -168.60
CA VAL A 5 -18.19 -41.25 -167.83
C VAL A 5 -17.99 -42.04 -166.53
N LYS A 6 -17.27 -43.17 -166.56
CA LYS A 6 -16.92 -43.92 -165.33
C LYS A 6 -16.02 -43.13 -164.39
N GLU A 7 -15.07 -42.34 -164.92
CA GLU A 7 -14.26 -41.41 -164.12
C GLU A 7 -15.14 -40.34 -163.44
N LEU A 8 -16.08 -39.74 -164.18
CA LEU A 8 -17.04 -38.78 -163.62
C LEU A 8 -18.01 -39.41 -162.60
N GLU A 9 -18.45 -40.65 -162.81
CA GLU A 9 -19.31 -41.39 -161.88
C GLU A 9 -18.58 -41.77 -160.59
N THR A 10 -17.33 -42.26 -160.69
CA THR A 10 -16.49 -42.58 -159.53
C THR A 10 -16.06 -41.32 -158.77
N ALA A 11 -15.76 -40.22 -159.46
CA ALA A 11 -15.55 -38.91 -158.85
C ALA A 11 -16.82 -38.41 -158.13
N ASN A 12 -18.00 -38.53 -158.73
CA ASN A 12 -19.27 -38.20 -158.07
C ASN A 12 -19.54 -39.08 -156.84
N ALA A 13 -19.19 -40.37 -156.91
CA ALA A 13 -19.33 -41.29 -155.78
C ALA A 13 -18.38 -40.92 -154.63
N SER A 14 -17.12 -40.54 -154.92
CA SER A 14 -16.20 -40.00 -153.91
C SER A 14 -16.76 -38.70 -153.32
N LEU A 15 -17.11 -37.71 -154.15
CA LEU A 15 -17.65 -36.43 -153.67
C LEU A 15 -18.90 -36.60 -152.80
N LYS A 16 -19.81 -37.52 -153.14
CA LYS A 16 -20.98 -37.86 -152.28
C LYS A 16 -20.56 -38.50 -150.95
N ASN A 17 -19.57 -39.40 -150.97
CA ASN A 17 -19.02 -40.03 -149.77
C ASN A 17 -18.32 -38.98 -148.88
N ASP A 18 -17.53 -38.08 -149.48
CA ASP A 18 -16.79 -37.04 -148.77
C ASP A 18 -17.72 -35.96 -148.21
N ILE A 19 -18.80 -35.58 -148.93
CA ILE A 19 -19.89 -34.76 -148.40
C ILE A 19 -20.60 -35.47 -147.22
N SER A 20 -20.76 -36.79 -147.27
CA SER A 20 -21.36 -37.57 -146.17
C SER A 20 -20.46 -37.57 -144.93
N LYS A 21 -19.15 -37.84 -145.10
CA LYS A 21 -18.13 -37.74 -144.04
C LYS A 21 -18.11 -36.34 -143.43
N LEU A 22 -18.08 -35.28 -144.24
CA LEU A 22 -18.07 -33.89 -143.78
C LEU A 22 -19.32 -33.55 -142.97
N LYS A 23 -20.52 -34.00 -143.40
CA LYS A 23 -21.76 -33.83 -142.63
C LYS A 23 -21.74 -34.59 -141.30
N MET A 24 -21.22 -35.82 -141.25
CA MET A 24 -21.05 -36.55 -140.00
C MET A 24 -20.05 -35.86 -139.06
N THR A 25 -18.91 -35.39 -139.58
CA THR A 25 -17.89 -34.66 -138.81
C THR A 25 -18.44 -33.36 -138.25
N LEU A 26 -19.15 -32.56 -139.06
CA LEU A 26 -19.79 -31.31 -138.61
C LEU A 26 -20.83 -31.56 -137.51
N ASN A 27 -21.72 -32.55 -137.70
CA ASN A 27 -22.71 -32.92 -136.68
C ASN A 27 -22.04 -33.40 -135.38
N THR A 28 -20.94 -34.15 -135.48
CA THR A 28 -20.16 -34.59 -134.31
C THR A 28 -19.52 -33.40 -133.59
N GLN A 29 -18.95 -32.44 -134.34
CA GLN A 29 -18.41 -31.20 -133.78
C GLN A 29 -19.50 -30.36 -133.11
N GLU A 30 -20.68 -30.18 -133.73
CA GLU A 30 -21.82 -29.49 -133.11
C GLU A 30 -22.24 -30.13 -131.78
N VAL A 31 -22.32 -31.46 -131.70
CA VAL A 31 -22.65 -32.17 -130.46
C VAL A 31 -21.57 -31.97 -129.40
N ILE A 32 -20.28 -31.96 -129.78
CA ILE A 32 -19.17 -31.67 -128.87
C ILE A 32 -19.24 -30.22 -128.36
N TYR A 33 -19.46 -29.24 -129.24
CA TYR A 33 -19.60 -27.83 -128.85
C TYR A 33 -20.80 -27.61 -127.93
N LYS A 34 -21.98 -28.16 -128.26
CA LYS A 34 -23.18 -28.07 -127.41
C LYS A 34 -22.95 -28.73 -126.04
N LYS A 35 -22.23 -29.85 -125.98
CA LYS A 35 -21.85 -30.49 -124.71
C LYS A 35 -20.86 -29.64 -123.90
N ALA A 36 -19.85 -29.06 -124.54
CA ALA A 36 -18.89 -28.18 -123.89
C ALA A 36 -19.56 -26.88 -123.36
N GLU A 37 -20.46 -26.30 -124.15
CA GLU A 37 -21.24 -25.12 -123.73
C GLU A 37 -22.14 -25.42 -122.53
N LEU A 38 -22.85 -26.57 -122.53
CA LEU A 38 -23.66 -27.00 -121.39
C LEU A 38 -22.81 -27.26 -120.14
N GLN A 39 -21.64 -27.86 -120.28
CA GLN A 39 -20.69 -28.06 -119.17
C GLN A 39 -20.23 -26.72 -118.60
N ILE A 40 -19.77 -25.79 -119.45
CA ILE A 40 -19.32 -24.45 -119.05
C ILE A 40 -20.46 -23.67 -118.37
N ARG A 41 -21.68 -23.73 -118.89
CA ARG A 41 -22.88 -23.13 -118.27
C ARG A 41 -23.15 -23.73 -116.88
N ALA A 42 -23.06 -25.06 -116.73
CA ALA A 42 -23.25 -25.73 -115.45
C ALA A 42 -22.16 -25.35 -114.43
N ASP A 43 -20.89 -25.29 -114.84
CA ASP A 43 -19.78 -24.92 -113.98
C ASP A 43 -19.84 -23.45 -113.53
N PHE A 44 -20.27 -22.53 -114.41
CA PHE A 44 -20.57 -21.16 -114.02
C PHE A 44 -21.73 -21.07 -113.02
N LEU A 45 -22.83 -21.80 -113.22
CA LEU A 45 -23.95 -21.83 -112.27
C LEU A 45 -23.52 -22.39 -110.91
N ASN A 46 -22.78 -23.50 -110.89
CA ASN A 46 -22.20 -24.09 -109.68
C ASN A 46 -21.27 -23.10 -108.95
N ASN A 47 -20.49 -22.30 -109.67
CA ASN A 47 -19.61 -21.29 -109.09
C ASN A 47 -20.40 -20.09 -108.51
N ILE A 48 -21.43 -19.61 -109.21
CA ILE A 48 -22.34 -18.56 -108.74
C ILE A 48 -23.06 -19.02 -107.46
N GLU A 49 -23.51 -20.27 -107.40
CA GLU A 49 -24.17 -20.82 -106.21
C GLU A 49 -23.22 -20.91 -105.00
N LYS A 50 -21.96 -21.34 -105.21
CA LYS A 50 -20.92 -21.36 -104.17
C LYS A 50 -20.63 -19.96 -103.62
N LEU A 51 -20.36 -18.99 -104.49
CA LEU A 51 -20.10 -17.59 -104.11
C LEU A 51 -21.31 -16.95 -103.43
N SER A 52 -22.53 -17.27 -103.87
CA SER A 52 -23.77 -16.84 -103.20
C SER A 52 -23.89 -17.42 -101.80
N LYS A 53 -23.59 -18.72 -101.60
CA LYS A 53 -23.57 -19.36 -100.28
C LYS A 53 -22.54 -18.72 -99.36
N GLU A 54 -21.32 -18.49 -99.84
CA GLU A 54 -20.24 -17.83 -99.09
C GLU A 54 -20.59 -16.39 -98.69
N CYS A 55 -21.09 -15.57 -99.63
CA CYS A 55 -21.57 -14.22 -99.34
C CYS A 55 -22.70 -14.18 -98.30
N ASN A 56 -23.58 -15.19 -98.27
CA ASN A 56 -24.64 -15.31 -97.27
C ASN A 56 -24.11 -15.76 -95.88
N ILE A 57 -23.03 -16.54 -95.82
CA ILE A 57 -22.33 -16.89 -94.58
C ILE A 57 -21.64 -15.64 -94.01
N LEU A 58 -20.80 -14.96 -94.81
CA LEU A 58 -20.09 -13.75 -94.40
C LEU A 58 -21.04 -12.62 -93.95
N ARG A 59 -22.23 -12.52 -94.56
CA ARG A 59 -23.29 -11.60 -94.11
C ARG A 59 -23.80 -11.95 -92.71
N LYS A 60 -24.15 -13.22 -92.47
CA LYS A 60 -24.59 -13.70 -91.15
C LYS A 60 -23.50 -13.54 -90.09
N ASP A 61 -22.24 -13.78 -90.44
CA ASP A 61 -21.12 -13.61 -89.50
C ASP A 61 -20.92 -12.14 -89.13
N LYS A 62 -21.02 -11.22 -90.10
CA LYS A 62 -21.02 -9.76 -89.85
C LYS A 62 -22.16 -9.35 -88.91
N GLU A 63 -23.38 -9.79 -89.18
CA GLU A 63 -24.56 -9.52 -88.33
C GLU A 63 -24.37 -10.09 -86.91
N SER A 64 -23.84 -11.31 -86.82
CA SER A 64 -23.51 -12.01 -85.57
C SER A 64 -22.43 -11.29 -84.75
N ILE A 65 -21.42 -10.70 -85.40
CA ILE A 65 -20.40 -9.85 -84.75
C ILE A 65 -21.03 -8.57 -84.19
N VAL A 66 -21.89 -7.89 -84.96
CA VAL A 66 -22.57 -6.66 -84.50
C VAL A 66 -23.46 -6.94 -83.29
N ILE A 67 -24.21 -8.05 -83.29
CA ILE A 67 -25.04 -8.48 -82.15
C ILE A 67 -24.17 -8.78 -80.91
N ARG A 68 -23.01 -9.45 -81.08
CA ARG A 68 -22.07 -9.68 -79.96
C ARG A 68 -21.51 -8.37 -79.41
N TYR A 69 -21.12 -7.43 -80.28
CA TYR A 69 -20.61 -6.12 -79.86
C TYR A 69 -21.66 -5.33 -79.07
N ALA A 70 -22.88 -5.19 -79.59
CA ALA A 70 -23.97 -4.45 -78.94
C ALA A 70 -24.36 -5.06 -77.59
N ASN A 71 -24.33 -6.40 -77.46
CA ASN A 71 -24.53 -7.07 -76.17
C ASN A 71 -23.36 -6.80 -75.21
N SER A 72 -22.10 -6.88 -75.67
CA SER A 72 -20.93 -6.58 -74.84
C SER A 72 -20.94 -5.13 -74.33
N GLU A 73 -21.31 -4.16 -75.17
CA GLU A 73 -21.42 -2.75 -74.80
C GLU A 73 -22.55 -2.52 -73.78
N LYS A 74 -23.71 -3.17 -73.97
CA LYS A 74 -24.83 -3.16 -73.01
C LYS A 74 -24.43 -3.69 -71.63
N GLU A 75 -23.67 -4.78 -71.55
CA GLU A 75 -23.20 -5.33 -70.27
C GLU A 75 -22.11 -4.43 -69.64
N VAL A 76 -21.21 -3.83 -70.43
CA VAL A 76 -20.26 -2.80 -69.93
C VAL A 76 -20.99 -1.57 -69.37
N ILE A 77 -22.11 -1.15 -69.96
CA ILE A 77 -22.94 -0.04 -69.46
C ILE A 77 -23.64 -0.42 -68.14
N LYS A 78 -24.12 -1.66 -67.98
CA LYS A 78 -24.66 -2.17 -66.71
C LYS A 78 -23.58 -2.18 -65.62
N GLU A 79 -22.42 -2.76 -65.92
CA GLU A 79 -21.33 -2.90 -64.95
C GLU A 79 -20.84 -1.53 -64.46
N LYS A 80 -20.70 -0.55 -65.36
CA LYS A 80 -20.36 0.84 -64.99
C LYS A 80 -21.42 1.49 -64.10
N LYS A 81 -22.72 1.17 -64.25
CA LYS A 81 -23.78 1.66 -63.35
C LYS A 81 -23.69 0.99 -61.97
N ALA A 82 -23.51 -0.33 -61.92
CA ALA A 82 -23.32 -1.07 -60.68
C ALA A 82 -22.09 -0.56 -59.89
N GLN A 83 -20.98 -0.32 -60.59
CA GLN A 83 -19.78 0.31 -60.02
C GLN A 83 -20.09 1.69 -59.43
N GLN A 84 -20.77 2.58 -60.17
CA GLN A 84 -21.12 3.92 -59.69
C GLN A 84 -22.04 3.89 -58.44
N GLU A 85 -22.98 2.95 -58.38
CA GLU A 85 -23.83 2.75 -57.19
C GLU A 85 -23.05 2.22 -55.99
N LEU A 86 -22.11 1.28 -56.20
CA LEU A 86 -21.22 0.78 -55.16
C LEU A 86 -20.26 1.87 -54.64
N GLU A 87 -19.68 2.68 -55.54
CA GLU A 87 -18.86 3.84 -55.16
C GLU A 87 -19.67 4.92 -54.41
N LYS A 88 -20.97 5.07 -54.71
CA LYS A 88 -21.86 5.96 -53.94
C LYS A 88 -22.04 5.41 -52.52
N LYS A 89 -22.44 4.14 -52.39
CA LYS A 89 -22.62 3.46 -51.10
C LYS A 89 -21.34 3.47 -50.25
N MET A 90 -20.17 3.24 -50.87
CA MET A 90 -18.87 3.32 -50.19
C MET A 90 -18.60 4.71 -49.60
N ARG A 91 -18.91 5.79 -50.34
CA ARG A 91 -18.78 7.18 -49.85
C ARG A 91 -19.78 7.51 -48.74
N GLU A 92 -20.96 6.90 -48.74
CA GLU A 92 -21.95 7.03 -47.67
C GLU A 92 -21.47 6.31 -46.39
N MET A 93 -20.97 5.06 -46.50
CA MET A 93 -20.38 4.31 -45.37
C MET A 93 -19.16 5.01 -44.75
N ILE A 94 -18.31 5.67 -45.57
CA ILE A 94 -17.16 6.44 -45.06
C ILE A 94 -17.63 7.63 -44.20
N LYS A 95 -18.67 8.35 -44.62
CA LYS A 95 -19.25 9.44 -43.82
C LYS A 95 -19.84 8.94 -42.51
N GLU A 96 -20.52 7.79 -42.52
CA GLU A 96 -21.06 7.19 -41.30
C GLU A 96 -19.95 6.76 -40.33
N ARG A 97 -18.90 6.12 -40.82
CA ARG A 97 -17.69 5.80 -40.05
C ARG A 97 -17.11 7.05 -39.37
N ASP A 98 -16.98 8.15 -40.10
CA ASP A 98 -16.34 9.37 -39.59
C ASP A 98 -17.23 10.12 -38.57
N ASN A 99 -18.56 10.03 -38.73
CA ASN A 99 -19.52 10.45 -37.71
C ASN A 99 -19.40 9.61 -36.42
N VAL A 100 -19.27 8.28 -36.53
CA VAL A 100 -19.09 7.38 -35.38
C VAL A 100 -17.76 7.65 -34.68
N ILE A 101 -16.66 7.82 -35.41
CA ILE A 101 -15.34 8.19 -34.86
C ILE A 101 -15.43 9.53 -34.09
N SER A 102 -16.14 10.51 -34.63
CA SER A 102 -16.35 11.81 -33.98
C SER A 102 -17.14 11.67 -32.68
N LYS A 103 -18.18 10.81 -32.65
CA LYS A 103 -18.96 10.51 -31.44
C LYS A 103 -18.14 9.78 -30.38
N ILE A 104 -17.27 8.85 -30.77
CA ILE A 104 -16.34 8.15 -29.86
C ILE A 104 -15.37 9.15 -29.21
N LYS A 105 -14.79 10.09 -29.99
CA LYS A 105 -13.92 11.16 -29.45
C LYS A 105 -14.65 12.02 -28.41
N GLY A 106 -15.90 12.39 -28.68
CA GLY A 106 -16.76 13.11 -27.73
C GLY A 106 -16.93 12.36 -26.41
N LEU A 107 -17.40 11.11 -26.46
CA LEU A 107 -17.59 10.26 -25.29
C LEU A 107 -16.28 10.03 -24.50
N THR A 108 -15.15 9.88 -25.19
CA THR A 108 -13.83 9.74 -24.54
C THR A 108 -13.46 11.00 -23.76
N SER A 109 -13.71 12.19 -24.32
CA SER A 109 -13.43 13.46 -23.63
C SER A 109 -14.31 13.66 -22.39
N GLU A 110 -15.57 13.22 -22.45
CA GLU A 110 -16.49 13.28 -21.30
C GLU A 110 -16.12 12.26 -20.21
N ASN A 111 -15.76 11.03 -20.60
CA ASN A 111 -15.29 10.02 -19.66
C ASN A 111 -14.05 10.49 -18.88
N ASN A 112 -13.09 11.12 -19.57
CA ASN A 112 -11.90 11.70 -18.93
C ASN A 112 -12.26 12.83 -17.95
N ARG A 113 -13.23 13.69 -18.31
CA ARG A 113 -13.76 14.75 -17.42
C ARG A 113 -14.40 14.16 -16.16
N LEU A 114 -15.20 13.10 -16.30
CA LEU A 114 -15.85 12.41 -15.19
C LEU A 114 -14.83 11.71 -14.27
N ALA A 115 -13.81 11.05 -14.83
CA ALA A 115 -12.75 10.41 -14.06
C ALA A 115 -11.97 11.42 -13.19
N SER A 116 -11.56 12.56 -13.75
CA SER A 116 -10.89 13.63 -12.99
C SER A 116 -11.76 14.21 -11.88
N SER A 117 -13.07 14.33 -12.11
CA SER A 117 -14.03 14.78 -11.09
C SER A 117 -14.19 13.75 -9.97
N TYR A 118 -14.23 12.46 -10.30
CA TYR A 118 -14.34 11.37 -9.33
C TYR A 118 -13.10 11.26 -8.43
N GLU A 119 -11.88 11.28 -8.99
CA GLU A 119 -10.65 11.29 -8.18
C GLU A 119 -10.54 12.56 -7.33
N SER A 120 -10.98 13.73 -7.82
CA SER A 120 -11.04 14.96 -7.00
C SER A 120 -11.93 14.78 -5.76
N LYS A 121 -13.09 14.13 -5.92
CA LYS A 121 -14.01 13.85 -4.80
C LYS A 121 -13.43 12.83 -3.82
N LYS A 122 -12.88 11.73 -4.33
CA LYS A 122 -12.23 10.67 -3.53
C LYS A 122 -11.07 11.20 -2.68
N ASN A 123 -10.29 12.16 -3.19
CA ASN A 123 -9.25 12.84 -2.43
C ASN A 123 -9.80 13.80 -1.37
N PHE A 124 -10.92 14.50 -1.63
CA PHE A 124 -11.63 15.30 -0.63
C PHE A 124 -12.16 14.44 0.52
N ASP A 125 -12.85 13.33 0.21
CA ASP A 125 -13.41 12.42 1.22
C ASP A 125 -12.31 11.83 2.12
N LYS A 126 -11.14 11.52 1.55
CA LYS A 126 -9.94 11.08 2.30
C LYS A 126 -9.38 12.19 3.21
N LEU A 127 -9.25 13.43 2.71
CA LEU A 127 -8.79 14.57 3.51
C LEU A 127 -9.74 14.84 4.69
N ASN A 128 -11.04 14.70 4.48
CA ASN A 128 -12.06 14.89 5.51
C ASN A 128 -11.95 13.80 6.61
N ALA A 129 -11.69 12.55 6.25
CA ALA A 129 -11.41 11.47 7.20
C ALA A 129 -10.13 11.74 8.02
N ASP A 130 -9.05 12.18 7.36
CA ASP A 130 -7.79 12.56 8.02
C ASP A 130 -8.01 13.70 9.03
N VAL A 131 -8.78 14.74 8.67
CA VAL A 131 -9.13 15.86 9.56
C VAL A 131 -9.92 15.38 10.78
N ASN A 132 -10.96 14.58 10.59
CA ASN A 132 -11.76 14.03 11.69
C ASN A 132 -10.91 13.18 12.65
N SER A 133 -9.98 12.37 12.13
CA SER A 133 -9.05 11.58 12.95
C SER A 133 -8.13 12.45 13.81
N ARG A 134 -7.66 13.58 13.27
CA ARG A 134 -6.82 14.55 13.98
C ARG A 134 -7.62 15.28 15.06
N GLU A 135 -8.87 15.65 14.79
CA GLU A 135 -9.73 16.32 15.77
C GLU A 135 -10.02 15.41 16.98
N ILE A 136 -10.31 14.13 16.75
CA ILE A 136 -10.47 13.13 17.83
C ILE A 136 -9.17 13.03 18.65
N ARG A 137 -8.01 12.95 17.99
CA ARG A 137 -6.70 12.85 18.66
C ARG A 137 -6.37 14.11 19.48
N ILE A 138 -6.70 15.29 18.98
CA ILE A 138 -6.56 16.56 19.69
C ILE A 138 -7.46 16.58 20.93
N LYS A 139 -8.74 16.21 20.82
CA LYS A 139 -9.66 16.13 21.97
C LYS A 139 -9.17 15.15 23.03
N TRP A 140 -8.61 14.00 22.64
CA TRP A 140 -8.00 13.05 23.58
C TRP A 140 -6.77 13.63 24.29
N LEU A 141 -5.83 14.23 23.55
CA LEU A 141 -4.64 14.88 24.12
C LEU A 141 -5.00 16.03 25.06
N GLN A 142 -5.98 16.85 24.68
CA GLN A 142 -6.46 17.99 25.45
C GLN A 142 -7.15 17.56 26.76
N ASN A 143 -7.94 16.47 26.71
CA ASN A 143 -8.55 15.90 27.91
C ASN A 143 -7.50 15.24 28.82
N LYS A 144 -6.51 14.54 28.25
CA LYS A 144 -5.39 13.98 29.03
C LYS A 144 -4.56 15.08 29.69
N LEU A 145 -4.20 16.13 28.96
CA LEU A 145 -3.50 17.29 29.54
C LEU A 145 -4.29 17.89 30.70
N LYS A 146 -5.62 18.00 30.57
CA LYS A 146 -6.49 18.47 31.66
C LYS A 146 -6.40 17.57 32.91
N THR A 147 -6.44 16.24 32.75
CA THR A 147 -6.31 15.32 33.90
C THR A 147 -4.93 15.38 34.56
N GLU A 148 -3.85 15.46 33.79
CA GLU A 148 -2.49 15.62 34.33
C GLU A 148 -2.34 16.95 35.08
N THR A 149 -2.90 18.06 34.55
CA THR A 149 -2.89 19.37 35.21
C THR A 149 -3.66 19.35 36.54
N SER A 150 -4.84 18.73 36.58
CA SER A 150 -5.60 18.59 37.83
C SER A 150 -4.89 17.72 38.86
N ALA A 151 -4.29 16.60 38.44
CA ALA A 151 -3.49 15.76 39.32
C ALA A 151 -2.25 16.51 39.87
N HIS A 152 -1.55 17.27 39.02
CA HIS A 152 -0.41 18.08 39.44
C HIS A 152 -0.83 19.14 40.48
N GLN A 153 -1.93 19.85 40.24
CA GLN A 153 -2.41 20.86 41.19
C GLN A 153 -2.86 20.25 42.54
N GLU A 154 -3.39 19.02 42.54
CA GLU A 154 -3.63 18.26 43.78
C GLU A 154 -2.31 17.91 44.50
N THR A 155 -1.28 17.43 43.78
CA THR A 155 0.04 17.14 44.38
C THR A 155 0.73 18.39 44.93
N GLN A 156 0.59 19.53 44.26
CA GLN A 156 1.12 20.81 44.74
C GLN A 156 0.40 21.27 46.01
N SER A 157 -0.94 21.21 46.03
CA SER A 157 -1.75 21.54 47.23
C SER A 157 -1.38 20.68 48.45
N LYS A 158 -1.01 19.41 48.22
CA LYS A 158 -0.49 18.49 49.27
C LYS A 158 0.93 18.86 49.71
N LEU A 159 1.82 19.20 48.77
CA LEU A 159 3.18 19.66 49.08
C LEU A 159 3.14 20.92 49.95
N ASP A 160 2.34 21.91 49.57
CA ASP A 160 2.18 23.17 50.31
C ASP A 160 1.68 22.91 51.75
N HIS A 161 0.72 22.00 51.93
CA HIS A 161 0.28 21.54 53.26
C HIS A 161 1.41 20.90 54.07
N THR A 162 2.20 20.00 53.48
CA THR A 162 3.34 19.37 54.18
C THR A 162 4.46 20.35 54.50
N MET A 163 4.69 21.36 53.65
CA MET A 163 5.65 22.43 53.91
C MET A 163 5.18 23.34 55.04
N HIS A 164 3.90 23.72 55.07
CA HIS A 164 3.35 24.54 56.15
C HIS A 164 3.47 23.80 57.49
N ARG A 165 3.08 22.53 57.55
CA ARG A 165 3.19 21.71 58.76
C ARG A 165 4.63 21.41 59.17
N LEU A 166 5.55 21.30 58.22
CA LEU A 166 6.99 21.24 58.54
C LEU A 166 7.49 22.56 59.16
N ASN A 167 6.89 23.71 58.83
CA ASN A 167 7.21 24.98 59.46
C ASN A 167 6.61 25.09 60.86
N GLU A 168 5.33 24.69 61.06
CA GLU A 168 4.71 24.56 62.39
C GLU A 168 5.62 23.74 63.34
N MET A 169 6.01 22.53 62.93
CA MET A 169 6.87 21.65 63.74
C MET A 169 8.28 22.23 63.99
N LYS A 170 8.79 23.10 63.11
CA LYS A 170 10.07 23.80 63.33
C LYS A 170 9.92 24.91 64.36
N GLU A 171 8.86 25.71 64.24
CA GLU A 171 8.53 26.81 65.15
C GLU A 171 8.25 26.27 66.56
N GLU A 172 7.48 25.19 66.69
CA GLU A 172 7.30 24.44 67.95
C GLU A 172 8.66 23.99 68.54
N ALA A 173 9.52 23.36 67.74
CA ALA A 173 10.82 22.89 68.20
C ALA A 173 11.78 24.05 68.56
N GLU A 174 11.64 25.21 67.91
CA GLU A 174 12.40 26.43 68.19
C GLU A 174 11.94 27.09 69.50
N GLN A 175 10.63 27.12 69.74
CA GLN A 175 10.04 27.54 71.02
C GLN A 175 10.52 26.63 72.16
N VAL A 176 10.47 25.31 72.00
CA VAL A 176 10.99 24.36 73.01
C VAL A 176 12.50 24.56 73.28
N ARG A 177 13.31 24.87 72.25
CA ARG A 177 14.73 25.24 72.44
C ARG A 177 14.87 26.50 73.30
N LYS A 178 14.05 27.52 73.05
CA LYS A 178 14.03 28.78 73.79
C LYS A 178 13.57 28.60 75.23
N ASP A 179 12.49 27.85 75.46
CA ASP A 179 11.97 27.52 76.79
C ASP A 179 13.01 26.75 77.64
N CYS A 180 13.73 25.80 77.02
CA CYS A 180 14.83 25.09 77.68
C CYS A 180 16.00 26.03 78.04
N GLN A 181 16.35 26.98 77.17
CA GLN A 181 17.41 27.96 77.46
C GLN A 181 17.00 28.92 78.59
N GLU A 182 15.76 29.40 78.60
CA GLU A 182 15.23 30.26 79.67
C GLU A 182 15.16 29.50 81.00
N MET A 183 14.73 28.23 80.98
CA MET A 183 14.77 27.34 82.15
C MET A 183 16.19 27.18 82.71
N ILE A 184 17.17 26.87 81.86
CA ILE A 184 18.58 26.73 82.26
C ILE A 184 19.11 28.03 82.86
N LYS A 185 18.80 29.18 82.25
CA LYS A 185 19.21 30.51 82.73
C LYS A 185 18.63 30.83 84.11
N CYS A 186 17.34 30.55 84.33
CA CYS A 186 16.71 30.71 85.65
C CYS A 186 17.32 29.78 86.72
N TYR A 187 17.71 28.55 86.36
CA TYR A 187 18.45 27.67 87.28
C TYR A 187 19.84 28.22 87.61
N GLN A 188 20.58 28.74 86.62
CA GLN A 188 21.89 29.35 86.83
C GLN A 188 21.81 30.59 87.73
N GLU A 189 20.87 31.50 87.47
CA GLU A 189 20.62 32.69 88.30
C GLU A 189 20.25 32.30 89.75
N ALA A 190 19.45 31.24 89.94
CA ALA A 190 19.11 30.73 91.27
C ALA A 190 20.33 30.10 92.00
N GLU A 191 21.21 29.40 91.28
CA GLU A 191 22.45 28.84 91.82
C GLU A 191 23.46 29.94 92.18
N GLU A 192 23.59 30.99 91.37
CA GLU A 192 24.40 32.19 91.67
C GLU A 192 23.90 32.91 92.92
N ILE A 193 22.59 33.20 93.01
CA ILE A 193 21.97 33.83 94.20
C ILE A 193 22.22 32.98 95.46
N LYS A 194 22.15 31.65 95.34
CA LYS A 194 22.43 30.69 96.41
C LYS A 194 23.91 30.68 96.80
N SER A 195 24.84 30.78 95.84
CA SER A 195 26.29 30.90 96.10
C SER A 195 26.62 32.21 96.82
N VAL A 196 26.14 33.34 96.31
CA VAL A 196 26.32 34.67 96.93
C VAL A 196 25.74 34.71 98.34
N LYS A 197 24.61 34.02 98.59
CA LYS A 197 24.05 33.87 99.93
C LYS A 197 24.96 33.05 100.85
N LEU A 198 25.58 31.98 100.35
CA LEU A 198 26.53 31.15 101.10
C LEU A 198 27.82 31.92 101.45
N ASP A 199 28.38 32.66 100.48
CA ASP A 199 29.58 33.49 100.69
C ASP A 199 29.35 34.60 101.71
N ASN A 200 28.18 35.24 101.68
CA ASN A 200 27.81 36.22 102.71
C ASN A 200 27.68 35.58 104.11
N GLN A 201 27.12 34.37 104.22
CA GLN A 201 27.06 33.64 105.50
C GLN A 201 28.46 33.23 105.98
N LEU A 202 29.34 32.78 105.09
CA LEU A 202 30.73 32.44 105.41
C LEU A 202 31.50 33.68 105.87
N LYS A 203 31.37 34.81 105.17
CA LYS A 203 31.98 36.09 105.52
C LYS A 203 31.48 36.62 106.87
N GLN A 204 30.18 36.48 107.15
CA GLN A 204 29.63 36.79 108.47
C GLN A 204 30.26 35.91 109.56
N LYS A 205 30.32 34.58 109.35
CA LYS A 205 30.90 33.65 110.34
C LYS A 205 32.40 33.86 110.56
N LEU A 206 33.15 34.25 109.54
CA LEU A 206 34.54 34.67 109.69
C LEU A 206 34.67 35.96 110.52
N SER A 207 33.78 36.94 110.32
CA SER A 207 33.75 38.16 111.13
C SER A 207 33.38 37.90 112.59
N GLU A 208 32.39 37.03 112.85
CA GLU A 208 32.02 36.60 114.20
C GLU A 208 33.17 35.86 114.90
N LEU A 209 33.88 34.98 114.17
CA LEU A 209 35.05 34.27 114.68
C LEU A 209 36.20 35.23 115.03
N GLU A 210 36.45 36.26 114.22
CA GLU A 210 37.51 37.23 114.48
C GLU A 210 37.20 38.10 115.70
N VAL A 211 35.93 38.50 115.89
CA VAL A 211 35.46 39.15 117.13
C VAL A 211 35.68 38.22 118.33
N GLN A 212 35.31 36.95 118.26
CA GLN A 212 35.55 35.99 119.35
C GLN A 212 37.04 35.77 119.66
N LYS A 213 37.93 35.84 118.65
CA LYS A 213 39.38 35.82 118.87
C LYS A 213 39.85 37.07 119.61
N GLN A 214 39.36 38.25 119.23
CA GLN A 214 39.71 39.51 119.90
C GLN A 214 39.19 39.52 121.34
N GLU A 215 37.91 39.22 121.56
CA GLU A 215 37.32 39.06 122.90
C GLU A 215 38.10 38.09 123.77
N LYS A 216 38.56 36.97 123.19
CA LYS A 216 39.42 36.02 123.91
C LYS A 216 40.82 36.57 124.18
N SER A 217 41.44 37.27 123.23
CA SER A 217 42.73 37.92 123.43
C SER A 217 42.66 38.95 124.56
N ASP A 218 41.58 39.74 124.60
CA ASP A 218 41.31 40.72 125.63
C ASP A 218 41.08 40.03 126.99
N GLN A 219 40.34 38.92 127.02
CA GLN A 219 40.21 38.08 128.23
C GLN A 219 41.55 37.49 128.68
N ASP A 220 42.35 36.91 127.80
CA ASP A 220 43.67 36.34 128.11
C ASP A 220 44.63 37.45 128.63
N GLN A 221 44.51 38.69 128.13
CA GLN A 221 45.26 39.85 128.61
C GLN A 221 44.77 40.35 129.98
N VAL A 222 43.46 40.36 130.24
CA VAL A 222 42.89 40.60 131.59
C VAL A 222 43.29 39.51 132.57
N TYR A 223 43.29 38.23 132.17
CA TYR A 223 43.81 37.13 132.97
C TYR A 223 45.31 37.30 133.27
N HIS A 224 46.10 37.80 132.32
CA HIS A 224 47.51 38.13 132.55
C HIS A 224 47.70 39.23 133.60
N LEU A 225 46.93 40.32 133.53
CA LEU A 225 46.96 41.40 134.51
C LEU A 225 46.52 40.91 135.91
N LEU A 226 45.38 40.22 135.99
CA LEU A 226 44.86 39.65 137.24
C LEU A 226 45.83 38.61 137.85
N ARG A 227 46.53 37.84 137.01
CA ARG A 227 47.59 36.91 137.44
C ARG A 227 48.82 37.65 137.97
N GLN A 228 49.18 38.78 137.37
CA GLN A 228 50.27 39.66 137.83
C GLN A 228 49.92 40.33 139.17
N GLU A 229 48.67 40.78 139.36
CA GLU A 229 48.16 41.22 140.67
C GLU A 229 48.15 40.08 141.69
N LEU A 230 47.72 38.87 141.32
CA LEU A 230 47.79 37.68 142.17
C LEU A 230 49.23 37.31 142.55
N GLU A 231 50.22 37.54 141.68
CA GLU A 231 51.64 37.36 141.99
C GLU A 231 52.21 38.48 142.87
N ALA A 232 51.72 39.72 142.73
CA ALA A 232 52.02 40.81 143.66
C ALA A 232 51.42 40.56 145.06
N LEU A 233 50.14 40.13 145.14
CA LEU A 233 49.51 39.69 146.37
C LEU A 233 50.23 38.49 146.97
N LYS A 234 50.56 37.48 146.17
CA LYS A 234 51.36 36.33 146.63
C LYS A 234 52.76 36.73 147.07
N LYS A 235 53.40 37.75 146.49
CA LYS A 235 54.68 38.29 146.96
C LYS A 235 54.52 38.99 148.32
N LYS A 236 53.46 39.77 148.50
CA LYS A 236 53.11 40.40 149.80
C LYS A 236 52.80 39.34 150.87
N GLN A 237 52.04 38.30 150.51
CA GLN A 237 51.77 37.13 151.33
C GLN A 237 53.04 36.28 151.57
N ARG A 238 54.00 36.27 150.64
CA ARG A 238 55.28 35.57 150.81
C ARG A 238 56.13 36.23 151.89
N MET A 239 56.21 37.56 151.93
CA MET A 239 56.95 38.27 152.97
C MET A 239 56.34 38.03 154.36
N THR A 240 55.02 38.10 154.51
CA THR A 240 54.35 37.74 155.79
C THR A 240 54.36 36.24 156.08
N MET A 241 54.47 35.38 155.06
CA MET A 241 54.77 33.95 155.25
C MET A 241 56.25 33.67 155.50
N GLU A 242 57.19 34.57 155.20
CA GLU A 242 58.60 34.41 155.53
C GLU A 242 58.80 34.75 157.02
N GLU A 243 58.11 35.76 157.54
CA GLU A 243 57.91 35.99 158.99
C GLU A 243 57.25 34.78 159.69
N SER A 244 56.29 34.11 159.05
CA SER A 244 55.59 32.94 159.63
C SER A 244 56.32 31.60 159.47
N ASN A 245 57.08 31.41 158.38
CA ASN A 245 57.84 30.17 158.14
C ASN A 245 59.11 30.08 158.98
N ALA A 246 59.62 31.20 159.50
CA ALA A 246 60.60 31.22 160.59
C ALA A 246 60.13 30.43 161.83
N LEU A 247 58.82 30.29 162.03
CA LEU A 247 58.21 29.50 163.12
C LEU A 247 57.70 28.12 162.68
N THR A 248 57.52 27.87 161.38
CA THR A 248 56.73 26.71 160.88
C THR A 248 57.55 25.71 160.05
N LEU A 249 58.75 26.05 159.55
CA LEU A 249 59.57 25.14 158.74
C LEU A 249 60.30 24.07 159.60
N LYS A 250 59.53 23.20 160.27
CA LYS A 250 60.02 22.10 161.11
C LYS A 250 59.61 20.69 160.62
N ASN A 251 58.67 20.55 159.68
CA ASN A 251 58.22 19.30 159.01
C ASN A 251 57.64 19.66 157.59
N SER A 252 57.84 19.03 156.40
CA SER A 252 58.20 17.66 155.88
C SER A 252 56.96 16.73 155.54
N GLN A 253 56.96 15.69 154.65
CA GLN A 253 57.02 15.51 153.14
C GLN A 253 56.65 14.02 152.73
N PHE A 254 56.41 13.44 151.50
CA PHE A 254 56.00 13.77 150.08
C PHE A 254 55.79 12.44 149.20
N GLY A 255 54.98 12.34 148.11
CA GLY A 255 54.80 11.05 147.30
C GLY A 255 54.07 11.10 145.89
N LYS A 256 54.11 10.04 144.99
CA LYS A 256 53.63 10.01 143.53
C LYS A 256 53.52 8.62 142.73
N ARG A 257 52.62 8.49 141.69
CA ARG A 257 52.68 7.80 140.29
C ARG A 257 52.27 6.29 139.89
N LYS A 258 51.75 6.09 138.61
CA LYS A 258 51.85 5.02 137.48
C LYS A 258 51.38 3.49 137.56
N ILE A 259 51.27 2.58 136.52
CA ILE A 259 50.74 2.47 135.07
C ILE A 259 50.91 1.02 134.35
N GLY A 260 50.19 0.58 133.27
CA GLY A 260 50.49 -0.67 132.41
C GLY A 260 49.46 -1.23 131.31
N GLY A 261 49.80 -2.21 130.39
CA GLY A 261 48.88 -2.92 129.38
C GLY A 261 49.47 -3.85 128.22
N LYS A 262 48.68 -4.68 127.43
CA LYS A 262 49.10 -5.57 126.24
C LYS A 262 47.98 -6.41 125.45
N GLU A 263 47.98 -6.54 124.08
CA GLU A 263 47.34 -7.65 123.23
C GLU A 263 47.58 -7.49 121.67
N LYS A 264 47.57 -8.55 120.78
CA LYS A 264 47.30 -8.41 119.28
C LYS A 264 47.16 -9.60 118.25
N SER A 265 47.45 -10.89 118.51
CA SER A 265 47.88 -11.82 117.40
C SER A 265 46.83 -12.50 116.49
N ALA A 266 45.53 -12.55 116.81
CA ALA A 266 44.61 -13.54 116.20
C ALA A 266 43.99 -13.18 114.82
N ALA A 267 44.10 -11.93 114.37
CA ALA A 267 43.31 -11.45 113.23
C ALA A 267 43.77 -11.96 111.85
N SER A 268 45.09 -12.13 111.64
CA SER A 268 45.66 -12.27 110.29
C SER A 268 45.36 -13.59 109.57
N LEU A 269 44.98 -14.65 110.30
CA LEU A 269 44.72 -15.97 109.71
C LEU A 269 43.36 -16.04 108.99
N ARG A 270 42.33 -15.40 109.56
CA ARG A 270 40.96 -15.39 109.00
C ARG A 270 40.89 -14.71 107.63
N GLU A 271 41.73 -13.70 107.40
CA GLU A 271 41.74 -12.94 106.16
C GLU A 271 42.30 -13.74 104.97
N VAL A 272 43.27 -14.63 105.20
CA VAL A 272 43.82 -15.50 104.15
C VAL A 272 42.79 -16.53 103.67
N GLU A 273 41.97 -17.03 104.58
CA GLU A 273 40.90 -17.98 104.27
C GLU A 273 39.75 -17.30 103.50
N ARG A 274 39.35 -16.09 103.91
CA ARG A 274 38.40 -15.24 103.19
C ARG A 274 38.82 -15.01 101.74
N LEU A 275 40.10 -14.67 101.52
CA LEU A 275 40.65 -14.40 100.18
C LEU A 275 40.64 -15.64 99.26
N ARG A 276 40.82 -16.85 99.82
CA ARG A 276 40.69 -18.10 99.03
C ARG A 276 39.25 -18.34 98.58
N LEU A 277 38.27 -18.10 99.43
CA LEU A 277 36.86 -18.27 99.10
C LEU A 277 36.46 -17.36 97.92
N THR A 278 36.78 -16.06 98.02
CA THR A 278 36.48 -15.08 96.97
C THR A 278 37.18 -15.38 95.63
N ASN A 279 38.36 -16.01 95.65
CA ASN A 279 39.06 -16.37 94.42
C ASN A 279 38.41 -17.58 93.72
N ALA A 280 37.87 -18.53 94.50
CA ALA A 280 37.11 -19.65 93.95
C ALA A 280 35.75 -19.19 93.38
N GLU A 281 35.08 -18.24 94.03
CA GLU A 281 33.85 -17.61 93.55
C GLU A 281 34.07 -16.89 92.21
N LEU A 282 35.07 -15.99 92.13
CA LEU A 282 35.45 -15.29 90.90
C LEU A 282 35.80 -16.24 89.75
N GLN A 283 36.45 -17.38 90.05
CA GLN A 283 36.82 -18.36 89.04
C GLN A 283 35.63 -19.21 88.56
N ALA A 284 34.59 -19.39 89.39
CA ALA A 284 33.31 -19.95 88.96
C ALA A 284 32.53 -18.98 88.06
N ASP A 285 32.46 -17.69 88.43
CA ASP A 285 31.82 -16.64 87.62
C ASP A 285 32.48 -16.49 86.24
N MET A 286 33.82 -16.52 86.18
CA MET A 286 34.57 -16.45 84.91
C MET A 286 34.23 -17.65 83.99
N ASN A 287 34.11 -18.86 84.54
CA ASN A 287 33.67 -20.04 83.78
C ASN A 287 32.22 -19.90 83.30
N ALA A 288 31.32 -19.35 84.13
CA ALA A 288 29.93 -19.09 83.74
C ALA A 288 29.83 -18.02 82.63
N CYS A 289 30.71 -17.04 82.61
CA CYS A 289 30.82 -16.06 81.53
C CYS A 289 31.25 -16.73 80.20
N HIS A 290 32.29 -17.58 80.21
CA HIS A 290 32.73 -18.28 78.99
C HIS A 290 31.68 -19.27 78.44
N ILE A 291 30.86 -19.89 79.30
CA ILE A 291 29.74 -20.72 78.84
C ILE A 291 28.70 -19.85 78.10
N LYS A 292 28.29 -18.72 78.68
CA LYS A 292 27.35 -17.77 78.06
C LYS A 292 27.91 -17.16 76.76
N GLU A 293 29.20 -16.86 76.72
CA GLU A 293 29.92 -16.41 75.53
C GLU A 293 29.84 -17.46 74.40
N GLY A 294 30.09 -18.74 74.72
CA GLY A 294 29.96 -19.85 73.79
C GLY A 294 28.53 -20.13 73.32
N GLU A 295 27.52 -19.89 74.17
CA GLU A 295 26.09 -19.94 73.79
C GLU A 295 25.73 -18.79 72.85
N LEU A 296 26.18 -17.57 73.16
CA LEU A 296 25.93 -16.38 72.35
C LEU A 296 26.60 -16.49 70.96
N LEU A 297 27.83 -17.02 70.90
CA LEU A 297 28.53 -17.29 69.65
C LEU A 297 27.78 -18.31 68.77
N LYS A 298 27.26 -19.41 69.33
CA LYS A 298 26.43 -20.39 68.60
C LYS A 298 25.12 -19.78 68.10
N PHE A 299 24.52 -18.87 68.87
CA PHE A 299 23.35 -18.12 68.43
C PHE A 299 23.68 -17.19 67.26
N THR A 300 24.80 -16.44 67.35
CA THR A 300 25.27 -15.59 66.25
C THR A 300 25.64 -16.39 64.99
N GLU A 301 26.26 -17.56 65.14
CA GLU A 301 26.52 -18.52 64.06
C GLU A 301 25.20 -18.94 63.38
N GLY A 302 24.23 -19.45 64.15
CA GLY A 302 22.93 -19.87 63.61
C GLY A 302 22.12 -18.76 62.95
N VAL A 303 22.19 -17.52 63.47
CA VAL A 303 21.57 -16.34 62.84
C VAL A 303 22.30 -15.96 61.53
N THR A 304 23.63 -16.03 61.51
CA THR A 304 24.41 -15.72 60.31
C THR A 304 24.16 -16.76 59.21
N ASP A 305 24.20 -18.04 59.56
CA ASP A 305 24.03 -19.17 58.66
C ASP A 305 22.59 -19.25 58.08
N THR A 306 21.56 -18.93 58.89
CA THR A 306 20.19 -18.78 58.37
C THR A 306 20.03 -17.53 57.50
N ASN A 307 20.67 -16.40 57.83
CA ASN A 307 20.64 -15.19 57.01
C ASN A 307 21.31 -15.38 55.64
N VAL A 308 22.48 -16.05 55.58
CA VAL A 308 23.16 -16.39 54.32
C VAL A 308 22.29 -17.33 53.46
N LYS A 309 21.65 -18.33 54.07
CA LYS A 309 20.71 -19.23 53.37
C LYS A 309 19.51 -18.46 52.81
N LEU A 310 18.92 -17.56 53.59
CA LEU A 310 17.84 -16.67 53.15
C LEU A 310 18.27 -15.75 52.01
N GLN A 311 19.45 -15.13 52.08
CA GLN A 311 19.99 -14.30 50.99
C GLN A 311 20.19 -15.11 49.70
N SER A 312 20.79 -16.30 49.78
CA SER A 312 20.98 -17.15 48.58
C SER A 312 19.65 -17.60 47.95
N ALA A 313 18.65 -17.91 48.78
CA ALA A 313 17.30 -18.25 48.32
C ALA A 313 16.57 -17.04 47.72
N HIS A 314 16.79 -15.84 48.27
CA HIS A 314 16.24 -14.60 47.75
C HIS A 314 16.80 -14.27 46.36
N SER A 315 18.13 -14.30 46.17
CA SER A 315 18.74 -14.06 44.85
C SER A 315 18.35 -15.14 43.82
N LEU A 316 18.16 -16.40 44.22
CA LEU A 316 17.62 -17.43 43.33
C LEU A 316 16.16 -17.17 42.91
N LEU A 317 15.33 -16.67 43.83
CA LEU A 317 13.95 -16.26 43.54
C LEU A 317 13.91 -14.99 42.66
N GLU A 318 14.81 -14.04 42.89
CA GLU A 318 14.97 -12.80 42.12
C GLU A 318 15.35 -13.09 40.66
N ILE A 319 16.40 -13.90 40.44
CA ILE A 319 16.82 -14.37 39.10
C ILE A 319 15.68 -15.12 38.41
N LYS A 320 14.96 -16.00 39.13
CA LYS A 320 13.81 -16.72 38.57
C LYS A 320 12.64 -15.79 38.22
N THR A 321 12.43 -14.74 39.00
CA THR A 321 11.38 -13.74 38.74
C THR A 321 11.72 -12.94 37.49
N GLN A 322 12.95 -12.45 37.35
CA GLN A 322 13.42 -11.76 36.14
C GLN A 322 13.27 -12.63 34.89
N ALA A 323 13.68 -13.91 34.95
CA ALA A 323 13.55 -14.84 33.83
C ALA A 323 12.08 -15.04 33.40
N LEU A 324 11.15 -15.16 34.36
CA LEU A 324 9.72 -15.25 34.09
C LEU A 324 9.12 -13.93 33.58
N GLU A 325 9.65 -12.79 33.99
CA GLU A 325 9.26 -11.47 33.44
C GLU A 325 9.74 -11.31 32.00
N ASP A 326 10.94 -11.77 31.66
CA ASP A 326 11.48 -11.78 30.29
C ASP A 326 10.70 -12.74 29.37
N GLU A 327 10.36 -13.94 29.86
CA GLU A 327 9.45 -14.88 29.17
C GLU A 327 8.04 -14.27 28.98
N MET A 328 7.51 -13.57 29.98
CA MET A 328 6.22 -12.87 29.87
C MET A 328 6.28 -11.68 28.92
N ALA A 329 7.40 -10.93 28.87
CA ALA A 329 7.59 -9.81 27.95
C ALA A 329 7.71 -10.28 26.49
N THR A 330 8.50 -11.34 26.25
CA THR A 330 8.62 -11.96 24.92
C THR A 330 7.32 -12.62 24.46
N THR A 331 6.58 -13.30 25.36
CA THR A 331 5.26 -13.88 25.06
C THR A 331 4.22 -12.80 24.76
N LYS A 332 4.17 -11.70 25.53
CA LYS A 332 3.30 -10.55 25.24
C LYS A 332 3.62 -9.92 23.88
N LYS A 333 4.90 -9.77 23.55
CA LYS A 333 5.31 -9.26 22.23
C LYS A 333 4.88 -10.19 21.10
N LEU A 334 5.09 -11.50 21.24
CA LEU A 334 4.65 -12.48 20.25
C LEU A 334 3.13 -12.45 20.05
N LEU A 335 2.38 -12.29 21.15
CA LEU A 335 0.92 -12.13 21.10
C LEU A 335 0.51 -10.86 20.32
N THR A 336 1.14 -9.72 20.57
CA THR A 336 0.86 -8.48 19.80
C THR A 336 1.25 -8.60 18.32
N ASP A 337 2.38 -9.25 18.02
CA ASP A 337 2.84 -9.50 16.65
C ASP A 337 1.87 -10.44 15.89
N ILE A 338 1.25 -11.40 16.59
CA ILE A 338 0.20 -12.29 16.05
C ILE A 338 -1.12 -11.54 15.86
N GLN A 339 -1.53 -10.71 16.83
CA GLN A 339 -2.76 -9.91 16.72
C GLN A 339 -2.70 -8.93 15.54
N GLN A 340 -1.58 -8.22 15.35
CA GLN A 340 -1.39 -7.33 14.19
C GLN A 340 -1.46 -8.07 12.85
N LYS A 341 -0.87 -9.27 12.76
CA LYS A 341 -0.98 -10.13 11.57
C LYS A 341 -2.40 -10.63 11.34
N HIS A 342 -3.16 -10.90 12.40
CA HIS A 342 -4.55 -11.28 12.30
C HIS A 342 -5.42 -10.14 11.78
N GLU A 343 -5.25 -8.91 12.31
CA GLU A 343 -5.94 -7.71 11.80
C GLU A 343 -5.59 -7.43 10.33
N GLN A 344 -4.32 -7.57 9.94
CA GLN A 344 -3.88 -7.45 8.54
C GLN A 344 -4.56 -8.47 7.63
N LEU A 345 -4.52 -9.76 7.97
CA LEU A 345 -5.14 -10.84 7.19
C LEU A 345 -6.68 -10.69 7.12
N VAL A 346 -7.33 -10.22 8.18
CA VAL A 346 -8.77 -9.92 8.17
C VAL A 346 -9.07 -8.77 7.20
N SER A 347 -8.31 -7.68 7.26
CA SER A 347 -8.46 -6.53 6.35
C SER A 347 -8.23 -6.90 4.88
N GLU A 348 -7.20 -7.72 4.59
CA GLU A 348 -6.94 -8.26 3.25
C GLU A 348 -8.09 -9.16 2.77
N MET A 349 -8.60 -10.05 3.63
CA MET A 349 -9.76 -10.90 3.29
C MET A 349 -11.04 -10.10 3.06
N GLU A 350 -11.26 -9.00 3.77
CA GLU A 350 -12.43 -8.13 3.54
C GLU A 350 -12.29 -7.31 2.25
N LEU A 351 -11.09 -6.84 1.91
CA LEU A 351 -10.81 -6.19 0.63
C LEU A 351 -11.07 -7.14 -0.55
N VAL A 352 -10.48 -8.35 -0.53
CA VAL A 352 -10.66 -9.35 -1.59
C VAL A 352 -12.12 -9.80 -1.71
N ARG A 353 -12.84 -9.94 -0.58
CA ARG A 353 -14.29 -10.24 -0.59
C ARG A 353 -15.08 -9.13 -1.30
N LYS A 354 -14.76 -7.86 -1.02
CA LYS A 354 -15.43 -6.70 -1.62
C LYS A 354 -15.13 -6.58 -3.13
N GLU A 355 -13.89 -6.78 -3.54
CA GLU A 355 -13.50 -6.80 -4.95
C GLU A 355 -14.22 -7.92 -5.71
N HIS A 356 -14.27 -9.14 -5.14
CA HIS A 356 -14.99 -10.26 -5.74
C HIS A 356 -16.51 -10.02 -5.82
N GLU A 357 -17.11 -9.36 -4.83
CA GLU A 357 -18.53 -9.00 -4.89
C GLU A 357 -18.82 -7.92 -5.95
N GLU A 358 -17.93 -6.93 -6.11
CA GLU A 358 -18.03 -5.94 -7.19
C GLU A 358 -17.88 -6.58 -8.59
N GLU A 359 -16.95 -7.52 -8.77
CA GLU A 359 -16.83 -8.33 -9.98
C GLU A 359 -18.09 -9.18 -10.24
N MET A 360 -18.60 -9.87 -9.22
CA MET A 360 -19.81 -10.69 -9.33
C MET A 360 -21.02 -9.84 -9.72
N GLN A 361 -21.20 -8.66 -9.12
CA GLN A 361 -22.24 -7.71 -9.52
C GLN A 361 -22.07 -7.21 -10.95
N LEU A 362 -20.83 -6.94 -11.39
CA LEU A 362 -20.54 -6.52 -12.77
C LEU A 362 -20.84 -7.64 -13.78
N MET A 363 -20.50 -8.88 -13.45
CA MET A 363 -20.80 -10.05 -14.29
C MET A 363 -22.30 -10.33 -14.34
N ALA A 364 -23.03 -10.21 -13.22
CA ALA A 364 -24.49 -10.32 -13.19
C ALA A 364 -25.17 -9.25 -14.06
N LYS A 365 -24.70 -8.00 -14.01
CA LYS A 365 -25.18 -6.90 -14.88
C LYS A 365 -24.94 -7.20 -16.36
N LYS A 366 -23.72 -7.64 -16.73
CA LYS A 366 -23.37 -8.05 -18.10
C LYS A 366 -24.23 -9.23 -18.58
N LEU A 367 -24.48 -10.23 -17.73
CA LEU A 367 -25.30 -11.38 -18.04
C LEU A 367 -26.75 -10.96 -18.31
N ALA A 368 -27.35 -10.16 -17.42
CA ALA A 368 -28.70 -9.64 -17.58
C ALA A 368 -28.87 -8.81 -18.86
N GLU A 369 -27.89 -7.97 -19.21
CA GLU A 369 -27.89 -7.23 -20.48
C GLU A 369 -27.79 -8.18 -21.69
N LYS A 370 -26.96 -9.22 -21.63
CA LYS A 370 -26.85 -10.22 -22.71
C LYS A 370 -28.14 -11.00 -22.88
N THR A 371 -28.75 -11.50 -21.80
CA THR A 371 -30.06 -12.16 -21.83
C THR A 371 -31.13 -11.25 -22.45
N LYS A 372 -31.23 -9.99 -21.98
CA LYS A 372 -32.18 -9.00 -22.52
C LYS A 372 -31.93 -8.64 -23.99
N ASN A 373 -30.73 -8.82 -24.50
CA ASN A 373 -30.42 -8.62 -25.92
C ASN A 373 -30.66 -9.89 -26.76
N VAL A 374 -30.51 -11.09 -26.19
CA VAL A 374 -30.95 -12.35 -26.81
C VAL A 374 -32.47 -12.37 -26.94
N GLU A 375 -33.22 -12.01 -25.88
CA GLU A 375 -34.68 -11.87 -25.89
C GLU A 375 -35.17 -10.98 -27.04
N LYS A 376 -34.63 -9.75 -27.16
CA LYS A 376 -34.96 -8.81 -28.26
C LYS A 376 -34.59 -9.33 -29.66
N LEU A 377 -33.57 -10.17 -29.77
CA LEU A 377 -33.18 -10.78 -31.05
C LEU A 377 -34.12 -11.95 -31.39
N ASN A 378 -34.56 -12.70 -30.39
CA ASN A 378 -35.55 -13.77 -30.58
C ASN A 378 -36.90 -13.19 -30.99
N THR A 379 -37.43 -12.17 -30.31
CA THR A 379 -38.71 -11.55 -30.71
C THR A 379 -38.66 -11.01 -32.13
N LYS A 380 -37.55 -10.39 -32.55
CA LYS A 380 -37.34 -9.93 -33.93
C LYS A 380 -37.20 -11.06 -34.94
N LEU A 381 -36.63 -12.20 -34.55
CA LEU A 381 -36.57 -13.40 -35.38
C LEU A 381 -37.97 -14.00 -35.54
N ASP A 382 -38.75 -14.09 -34.46
CA ASP A 382 -40.15 -14.54 -34.47
C ASP A 382 -41.04 -13.62 -35.32
N GLU A 383 -40.87 -12.30 -35.20
CA GLU A 383 -41.53 -11.28 -36.05
C GLU A 383 -41.19 -11.50 -37.53
N ALA A 384 -39.90 -11.54 -37.89
CA ALA A 384 -39.44 -11.72 -39.27
C ALA A 384 -39.82 -13.09 -39.86
N GLU A 385 -39.82 -14.17 -39.06
CA GLU A 385 -40.33 -15.46 -39.48
C GLU A 385 -41.84 -15.40 -39.77
N ASN A 386 -42.63 -14.73 -38.93
CA ASN A 386 -44.06 -14.60 -39.14
C ASN A 386 -44.38 -13.73 -40.35
N GLU A 387 -43.65 -12.62 -40.58
CA GLU A 387 -43.72 -11.86 -41.83
C GLU A 387 -43.38 -12.73 -43.04
N ASN A 388 -42.31 -13.51 -42.98
CA ASN A 388 -41.89 -14.40 -44.07
C ASN A 388 -42.94 -15.49 -44.35
N ARG A 389 -43.56 -16.06 -43.32
CA ARG A 389 -44.69 -17.01 -43.41
C ARG A 389 -45.93 -16.35 -44.04
N VAL A 390 -46.25 -15.10 -43.69
CA VAL A 390 -47.36 -14.33 -44.29
C VAL A 390 -47.08 -13.97 -45.75
N LEU A 391 -45.87 -13.49 -46.06
CA LEU A 391 -45.44 -13.21 -47.44
C LEU A 391 -45.51 -14.46 -48.31
N LYS A 392 -44.99 -15.61 -47.85
CA LYS A 392 -45.12 -16.90 -48.56
C LYS A 392 -46.58 -17.26 -48.84
N ARG A 393 -47.49 -17.12 -47.87
CA ARG A 393 -48.94 -17.32 -48.07
C ARG A 393 -49.51 -16.36 -49.12
N ARG A 394 -49.15 -15.07 -49.06
CA ARG A 394 -49.60 -14.03 -50.03
C ARG A 394 -49.10 -14.31 -51.44
N HIS A 395 -47.83 -14.68 -51.61
CA HIS A 395 -47.27 -15.04 -52.91
C HIS A 395 -47.93 -16.31 -53.48
N ILE A 396 -48.18 -17.34 -52.65
CA ILE A 396 -48.93 -18.54 -53.07
C ILE A 396 -50.37 -18.19 -53.50
N ALA A 397 -51.04 -17.26 -52.81
CA ALA A 397 -52.38 -16.79 -53.20
C ALA A 397 -52.35 -16.05 -54.55
N SER A 398 -51.45 -15.07 -54.70
CA SER A 398 -51.30 -14.29 -55.94
C SER A 398 -50.88 -15.16 -57.14
N ILE A 399 -50.02 -16.17 -56.93
CA ILE A 399 -49.67 -17.15 -57.99
C ILE A 399 -50.90 -17.96 -58.41
N LYS A 400 -51.77 -18.38 -57.49
CA LYS A 400 -53.03 -19.08 -57.81
C LYS A 400 -54.02 -18.19 -58.57
N GLU A 401 -54.08 -16.91 -58.22
CA GLU A 401 -54.92 -15.91 -58.86
C GLU A 401 -54.45 -15.63 -60.30
N LEU A 402 -53.17 -15.28 -60.49
CA LEU A 402 -52.55 -15.12 -61.80
C LEU A 402 -52.66 -16.39 -62.67
N SER A 403 -52.55 -17.58 -62.07
CA SER A 403 -52.76 -18.86 -62.79
C SER A 403 -54.20 -19.02 -63.28
N ARG A 404 -55.18 -18.51 -62.53
CA ARG A 404 -56.59 -18.51 -62.90
C ARG A 404 -56.86 -17.50 -64.02
N GLU A 405 -56.31 -16.29 -63.91
CA GLU A 405 -56.40 -15.27 -64.96
C GLU A 405 -55.75 -15.74 -66.27
N LEU A 406 -54.55 -16.34 -66.21
CA LEU A 406 -53.88 -16.92 -67.37
C LEU A 406 -54.69 -18.06 -68.00
N TYR A 407 -55.33 -18.92 -67.19
CA TYR A 407 -56.21 -19.96 -67.69
C TYR A 407 -57.47 -19.40 -68.36
N GLU A 408 -58.07 -18.34 -67.80
CA GLU A 408 -59.21 -17.66 -68.42
C GLU A 408 -58.84 -16.90 -69.69
N CYS A 409 -57.71 -16.18 -69.71
CA CYS A 409 -57.19 -15.50 -70.89
C CYS A 409 -56.84 -16.50 -71.99
N LYS A 410 -56.26 -17.66 -71.65
CA LYS A 410 -56.06 -18.75 -72.60
C LYS A 410 -57.40 -19.27 -73.13
N LYS A 411 -58.37 -19.58 -72.26
CA LYS A 411 -59.71 -20.02 -72.68
C LYS A 411 -60.43 -18.99 -73.57
N ARG A 412 -60.21 -17.68 -73.34
CA ARG A 412 -60.71 -16.60 -74.21
C ARG A 412 -60.00 -16.63 -75.58
N LEU A 413 -58.68 -16.84 -75.62
CA LEU A 413 -57.92 -16.98 -76.86
C LEU A 413 -58.35 -18.23 -77.66
N ASP A 414 -58.42 -19.39 -77.01
CA ASP A 414 -58.89 -20.66 -77.59
C ASP A 414 -60.31 -20.49 -78.20
N ASN A 415 -61.19 -19.73 -77.52
CA ASN A 415 -62.52 -19.36 -78.04
C ASN A 415 -62.48 -18.41 -79.24
N TYR A 416 -61.58 -17.40 -79.25
CA TYR A 416 -61.41 -16.48 -80.40
C TYR A 416 -60.89 -17.22 -81.64
N GLU A 417 -59.89 -18.09 -81.47
CA GLU A 417 -59.38 -18.97 -82.54
C GLU A 417 -60.46 -19.91 -83.07
N SER A 418 -61.30 -20.45 -82.18
CA SER A 418 -62.46 -21.30 -82.56
C SER A 418 -63.59 -20.54 -83.28
N THR A 419 -63.65 -19.21 -83.15
CA THR A 419 -64.73 -18.39 -83.73
C THR A 419 -64.31 -17.71 -85.04
N ASN A 420 -63.03 -17.38 -85.22
CA ASN A 420 -62.55 -16.53 -86.30
C ASN A 420 -61.70 -17.30 -87.34
N GLY A 421 -62.34 -18.24 -88.03
CA GLY A 421 -61.69 -19.19 -88.95
C GLY A 421 -61.12 -18.55 -90.23
N ILE A 422 -59.90 -18.01 -90.17
CA ILE A 422 -59.11 -17.60 -91.34
C ILE A 422 -57.82 -18.44 -91.38
N ARG A 423 -57.56 -19.06 -92.53
CA ARG A 423 -56.37 -19.92 -92.76
C ARG A 423 -55.15 -19.07 -93.12
N THR A 424 -54.14 -19.05 -92.26
CA THR A 424 -52.76 -18.64 -92.60
C THR A 424 -51.76 -19.65 -92.01
N GLU A 425 -50.54 -19.65 -92.55
CA GLU A 425 -49.69 -20.86 -92.52
C GLU A 425 -48.86 -21.08 -91.26
N SER A 426 -48.77 -22.35 -90.87
CA SER A 426 -47.54 -23.07 -90.52
C SER A 426 -46.26 -22.24 -90.32
N VAL A 427 -46.03 -21.78 -89.08
CA VAL A 427 -44.66 -21.53 -88.59
C VAL A 427 -44.42 -22.29 -87.28
N SER A 428 -43.46 -23.21 -87.32
CA SER A 428 -43.09 -24.05 -86.18
C SER A 428 -42.23 -23.27 -85.18
N LEU A 429 -42.77 -22.98 -84.00
CA LEU A 429 -42.01 -22.56 -82.81
C LEU A 429 -42.29 -23.51 -81.64
N GLY A 430 -41.51 -24.60 -81.59
CA GLY A 430 -41.64 -25.62 -80.57
C GLY A 430 -41.14 -25.21 -79.19
N SER A 431 -41.97 -25.49 -78.18
CA SER A 431 -41.62 -25.86 -76.80
C SER A 431 -40.36 -25.26 -76.14
N ARG A 432 -40.57 -24.49 -75.07
CA ARG A 432 -39.75 -24.66 -73.86
C ARG A 432 -40.51 -24.36 -72.57
N SER A 433 -40.18 -25.10 -71.51
CA SER A 433 -40.98 -25.18 -70.28
C SER A 433 -40.11 -24.90 -69.04
N SER A 434 -40.73 -24.27 -68.04
CA SER A 434 -40.48 -24.43 -66.60
C SER A 434 -39.07 -24.29 -65.99
N SER A 435 -38.88 -23.13 -65.32
CA SER A 435 -38.70 -23.04 -63.85
C SER A 435 -37.32 -23.17 -63.16
N THR A 436 -37.26 -22.52 -61.98
CA THR A 436 -36.22 -22.53 -60.91
C THR A 436 -34.94 -21.71 -61.17
N ALA A 437 -34.39 -20.94 -60.20
CA ALA A 437 -34.92 -20.45 -58.90
C ALA A 437 -34.12 -19.22 -58.38
N SER A 438 -34.61 -18.58 -57.32
CA SER A 438 -33.94 -17.56 -56.45
C SER A 438 -33.69 -16.14 -57.03
N LEU A 439 -33.61 -15.06 -56.23
CA LEU A 439 -34.29 -14.70 -54.96
C LEU A 439 -34.01 -13.19 -54.67
N ASP A 440 -35.05 -12.38 -54.39
CA ASP A 440 -35.04 -11.03 -53.75
C ASP A 440 -34.07 -9.94 -54.35
N VAL A 441 -34.12 -8.62 -54.05
CA VAL A 441 -34.80 -7.80 -53.03
C VAL A 441 -35.56 -6.61 -53.67
N VAL A 442 -36.56 -6.13 -52.93
CA VAL A 442 -37.59 -5.12 -53.26
C VAL A 442 -37.12 -3.65 -53.11
N ASN A 443 -37.76 -2.74 -53.87
CA ASN A 443 -37.90 -1.28 -53.66
C ASN A 443 -36.68 -0.34 -53.81
N SER A 444 -36.87 0.98 -53.93
CA SER A 444 -37.89 1.78 -54.69
C SER A 444 -37.60 3.28 -54.51
N ASN A 445 -38.01 4.05 -55.52
CA ASN A 445 -38.40 5.47 -55.49
C ASN A 445 -37.48 6.57 -54.88
N GLU A 446 -37.08 7.45 -55.80
CA GLU A 446 -37.39 8.90 -55.79
C GLU A 446 -36.42 9.97 -55.22
N ASN A 447 -36.13 10.90 -56.16
CA ASN A 447 -36.16 12.36 -56.04
C ASN A 447 -35.15 13.16 -55.18
N ARG A 448 -34.49 14.11 -55.90
CA ARG A 448 -34.26 15.53 -55.51
C ARG A 448 -33.24 15.82 -54.38
N MET A 449 -32.36 16.83 -54.45
CA MET A 449 -32.16 17.94 -55.40
C MET A 449 -30.66 18.20 -55.70
N ASN A 450 -30.42 19.18 -56.59
CA ASN A 450 -29.29 20.14 -56.69
C ASN A 450 -28.21 20.09 -55.57
N ALA A 451 -26.94 20.38 -55.83
CA ALA A 451 -26.47 21.44 -56.73
C ALA A 451 -25.00 21.32 -57.18
N VAL A 452 -24.68 22.05 -58.25
CA VAL A 452 -23.41 22.76 -58.54
C VAL A 452 -22.10 21.96 -58.69
N SER A 453 -21.48 22.22 -59.85
CA SER A 453 -20.07 22.03 -60.26
C SER A 453 -19.02 22.33 -59.18
N SER A 454 -17.77 21.89 -59.26
CA SER A 454 -16.99 21.55 -60.45
C SER A 454 -15.89 20.49 -60.21
N SER A 455 -15.46 19.88 -61.31
CA SER A 455 -14.29 18.98 -61.45
C SER A 455 -12.97 19.79 -61.56
N PRO A 456 -11.79 19.16 -61.69
CA PRO A 456 -11.19 18.09 -60.85
C PRO A 456 -9.67 18.34 -60.60
N ALA A 457 -8.93 17.30 -60.15
CA ALA A 457 -7.52 17.02 -60.51
C ALA A 457 -6.41 17.95 -59.90
N SER A 458 -5.12 17.58 -59.81
CA SER A 458 -4.45 16.25 -59.86
C SER A 458 -2.95 16.34 -59.45
N LEU A 459 -2.39 15.19 -59.05
CA LEU A 459 -0.99 14.75 -59.23
C LEU A 459 0.19 15.48 -58.54
N ASN A 460 1.16 14.66 -58.10
CA ASN A 460 2.64 14.74 -58.19
C ASN A 460 3.32 16.14 -58.26
N PHE A 461 4.45 16.39 -57.60
CA PHE A 461 5.72 15.66 -57.78
C PHE A 461 6.79 16.07 -56.74
N SER A 462 7.93 15.35 -56.70
CA SER A 462 9.07 15.59 -55.81
C SER A 462 9.88 16.85 -56.14
N THR A 463 10.51 17.49 -55.15
CA THR A 463 11.93 17.93 -55.25
C THR A 463 12.58 18.18 -53.88
N LYS A 464 13.91 18.40 -53.86
CA LYS A 464 14.75 18.61 -52.66
C LYS A 464 15.12 20.09 -52.45
N LYS A 465 15.77 20.36 -51.30
CA LYS A 465 16.74 21.42 -50.96
C LYS A 465 16.23 22.80 -50.49
N GLU A 466 16.42 23.00 -49.18
CA GLU A 466 17.38 23.97 -48.57
C GLU A 466 17.20 25.51 -48.71
N PHE A 467 17.12 26.13 -47.52
CA PHE A 467 17.65 27.45 -47.12
C PHE A 467 17.25 28.75 -47.87
N SER A 468 16.27 29.47 -47.32
CA SER A 468 16.42 30.89 -46.94
C SER A 468 15.26 31.43 -46.06
N ASN A 469 15.58 31.88 -44.84
CA ASN A 469 14.84 32.95 -44.11
C ASN A 469 15.41 34.32 -44.54
N PRO A 470 14.94 35.51 -44.08
CA PRO A 470 13.83 35.88 -43.16
C PRO A 470 12.79 36.81 -43.89
N PRO A 471 11.90 37.66 -43.28
CA PRO A 471 11.79 38.08 -41.87
C PRO A 471 10.38 38.22 -41.20
N SER A 472 10.41 38.03 -39.87
CA SER A 472 9.68 38.74 -38.80
C SER A 472 8.19 39.14 -38.93
N GLN A 473 7.39 38.67 -37.95
CA GLN A 473 6.76 39.54 -36.93
C GLN A 473 6.27 38.71 -35.71
N GLY A 474 6.27 39.29 -34.50
CA GLY A 474 5.39 38.86 -33.40
C GLY A 474 5.88 37.84 -32.35
N THR A 475 7.12 37.90 -31.87
CA THR A 475 7.57 37.09 -30.72
C THR A 475 7.47 37.83 -29.39
N SER A 476 6.75 37.28 -28.41
CA SER A 476 6.80 37.70 -26.99
C SER A 476 6.53 36.53 -26.05
N SER A 477 7.55 35.69 -25.83
CA SER A 477 7.52 34.63 -24.81
C SER A 477 8.94 34.34 -24.34
N ASP A 478 9.36 34.96 -23.24
CA ASP A 478 10.65 34.67 -22.61
C ASP A 478 10.65 33.24 -22.04
N PHE A 479 11.28 32.33 -22.77
CA PHE A 479 11.80 31.08 -22.23
C PHE A 479 13.29 31.03 -22.58
N PRO A 480 14.19 30.78 -21.60
CA PRO A 480 15.61 30.65 -21.90
C PRO A 480 15.81 29.45 -22.83
N GLU A 481 16.49 29.66 -23.96
CA GLU A 481 16.77 28.58 -24.90
C GLU A 481 17.65 27.53 -24.20
N ILE A 482 17.07 26.37 -23.89
CA ILE A 482 17.75 25.30 -23.18
C ILE A 482 18.88 24.78 -24.06
N ASP A 483 20.11 25.02 -23.63
CA ASP A 483 21.31 24.58 -24.34
C ASP A 483 21.25 23.06 -24.57
N LYS A 484 21.19 22.71 -25.86
CA LYS A 484 21.08 21.34 -26.35
C LYS A 484 22.34 20.54 -26.02
N GLU A 485 23.50 21.21 -25.96
CA GLU A 485 24.78 20.61 -25.60
C GLU A 485 24.79 20.24 -24.10
N MET A 486 24.36 21.15 -23.22
CA MET A 486 24.14 20.83 -21.79
C MET A 486 23.12 19.70 -21.58
N LEU A 487 22.05 19.64 -22.38
CA LEU A 487 21.05 18.59 -22.27
C LEU A 487 21.63 17.22 -22.67
N ILE A 488 22.43 17.17 -23.74
CA ILE A 488 23.16 15.97 -24.19
C ILE A 488 24.19 15.55 -23.14
N GLU A 489 24.99 16.48 -22.61
CA GLU A 489 25.90 16.23 -21.49
C GLU A 489 25.16 15.64 -20.27
N ARG A 490 23.99 16.20 -19.92
CA ARG A 490 23.21 15.74 -18.78
C ARG A 490 22.66 14.33 -19.00
N ILE A 491 22.20 14.01 -20.22
CA ILE A 491 21.78 12.66 -20.61
C ILE A 491 22.96 11.69 -20.50
N ILE A 492 24.14 12.03 -21.03
CA ILE A 492 25.35 11.19 -20.94
C ILE A 492 25.79 10.98 -19.48
N LYS A 493 25.72 12.03 -18.64
CA LYS A 493 26.03 11.96 -17.21
C LYS A 493 25.01 11.09 -16.45
N LEU A 494 23.73 11.13 -16.81
CA LEU A 494 22.70 10.24 -16.27
C LEU A 494 22.87 8.78 -16.72
N GLN A 495 23.14 8.54 -18.01
CA GLN A 495 23.43 7.20 -18.55
C GLN A 495 24.65 6.56 -17.87
N LYS A 496 25.74 7.32 -17.66
CA LYS A 496 26.93 6.85 -16.93
C LYS A 496 26.65 6.56 -15.44
N MET A 497 25.70 7.24 -14.81
CA MET A 497 25.25 6.89 -13.45
C MET A 497 24.31 5.69 -13.43
N LEU A 498 23.46 5.49 -14.45
CA LEU A 498 22.59 4.32 -14.58
C LEU A 498 23.41 3.05 -14.83
N ALA A 499 24.40 3.09 -15.71
CA ALA A 499 25.34 1.97 -15.93
C ALA A 499 26.01 1.55 -14.61
N ARG A 500 26.63 2.49 -13.88
CA ARG A 500 27.24 2.23 -12.56
C ARG A 500 26.27 1.72 -11.49
N LYS A 501 24.97 2.00 -11.63
CA LYS A 501 23.93 1.43 -10.76
C LYS A 501 23.58 0.01 -11.20
N ASN A 502 23.54 -0.28 -12.50
CA ASN A 502 23.36 -1.63 -13.02
C ASN A 502 24.54 -2.53 -12.60
N ASP A 503 25.78 -2.11 -12.87
CA ASP A 503 27.00 -2.82 -12.45
C ASP A 503 26.98 -3.17 -10.94
N LYS A 504 26.36 -2.31 -10.12
CA LYS A 504 26.22 -2.52 -8.67
C LYS A 504 25.03 -3.39 -8.28
N ILE A 505 23.95 -3.42 -9.05
CA ILE A 505 22.84 -4.37 -8.91
C ILE A 505 23.36 -5.77 -9.29
N ASP A 506 23.99 -5.90 -10.46
CA ASP A 506 24.55 -7.16 -10.97
C ASP A 506 25.51 -7.79 -9.95
N PHE A 507 26.42 -6.99 -9.37
CA PHE A 507 27.31 -7.43 -8.27
C PHE A 507 26.57 -7.90 -7.01
N LEU A 508 25.44 -7.25 -6.66
CA LEU A 508 24.65 -7.62 -5.48
C LEU A 508 23.82 -8.87 -5.72
N GLU A 509 23.29 -9.06 -6.92
CA GLU A 509 22.59 -10.28 -7.33
C GLU A 509 23.54 -11.49 -7.33
N ASP A 510 24.76 -11.33 -7.85
CA ASP A 510 25.78 -12.38 -7.84
C ASP A 510 26.21 -12.74 -6.40
N HIS A 511 26.35 -11.75 -5.51
CA HIS A 511 26.60 -11.99 -4.08
C HIS A 511 25.43 -12.69 -3.37
N ILE A 512 24.17 -12.34 -3.69
CA ILE A 512 22.98 -13.04 -3.18
C ILE A 512 22.92 -14.48 -3.70
N MET A 513 23.30 -14.71 -4.96
CA MET A 513 23.41 -16.05 -5.54
C MET A 513 24.46 -16.90 -4.81
N GLN A 514 25.66 -16.36 -4.56
CA GLN A 514 26.70 -17.02 -3.77
C GLN A 514 26.23 -17.32 -2.33
N LEU A 515 25.60 -16.37 -1.64
CA LEU A 515 25.07 -16.57 -0.28
C LEU A 515 23.97 -17.63 -0.22
N THR A 516 23.08 -17.68 -1.22
CA THR A 516 22.03 -18.71 -1.28
C THR A 516 22.58 -20.09 -1.68
N GLU A 517 23.64 -20.15 -2.48
CA GLU A 517 24.36 -21.40 -2.77
C GLU A 517 25.11 -21.94 -1.54
N ILE A 518 25.80 -21.07 -0.80
CA ILE A 518 26.42 -21.42 0.50
C ILE A 518 25.36 -21.94 1.46
N ARG A 519 24.22 -21.25 1.61
CA ARG A 519 23.12 -21.69 2.50
C ARG A 519 22.49 -23.03 2.08
N LYS A 520 22.47 -23.35 0.77
CA LYS A 520 22.11 -24.69 0.28
C LYS A 520 23.16 -25.73 0.63
N LYS A 521 24.46 -25.42 0.48
CA LYS A 521 25.58 -26.30 0.84
C LYS A 521 25.59 -26.61 2.34
N SER A 522 25.38 -25.62 3.22
CA SER A 522 25.24 -25.83 4.67
C SER A 522 24.12 -26.83 5.00
N LYS A 523 22.88 -26.56 4.53
CA LYS A 523 21.73 -27.46 4.74
C LYS A 523 21.93 -28.88 4.20
N CYS A 524 22.77 -29.06 3.18
CA CYS A 524 23.09 -30.37 2.61
C CYS A 524 24.23 -31.09 3.36
N GLY A 525 25.05 -30.36 4.12
CA GLY A 525 26.01 -30.92 5.08
C GLY A 525 25.30 -31.48 6.31
N ASP A 526 24.37 -30.73 6.89
CA ASP A 526 23.60 -31.15 8.08
C ASP A 526 22.80 -32.45 7.82
N LEU A 527 22.30 -32.64 6.60
CA LEU A 527 21.61 -33.84 6.12
C LEU A 527 22.54 -35.02 5.74
N LYS A 528 23.84 -34.93 6.03
CA LYS A 528 24.82 -36.03 5.93
C LYS A 528 25.49 -36.37 7.27
N ALA A 529 25.05 -35.76 8.36
CA ALA A 529 25.56 -35.96 9.71
C ALA A 529 24.55 -36.67 10.65
N VAL A 530 23.52 -37.29 10.07
CA VAL A 530 22.47 -38.10 10.71
C VAL A 530 22.30 -39.38 9.89
#